data_AF-A0A1E1W335-F1
#
_entry.id   AF-A0A1E1W335-F1
#
_cell.length_a   1.000
_cell.length_b   1.000
_cell.length_c   1.000
_cell.angle_alpha   90.00
_cell.angle_beta   90.00
_cell.angle_gamma   90.00
#
_symmetry.space_group_name_H-M   'P 1'
#
loop_
_entity.id
_entity.type
_entity.pdbx_description
1 polymer ?
#
loop_
_entity_poly.entity_id
_entity_poly.type
_entity_poly.pdbx_seq_one_letter_code
_entity_poly.pdbx_strand_id
1 'polypeptide(L)'
;NGFLDLFVGDSHYEQQWKYTIASDAEARAIQAAFWALQWAKDKNQQGAVSDTISKASKMGDFLRYAFFDKYFKKIGNCIGTYACPGGYGKDSAHYLLSWYMAWGGSLYGNWAWR
;
A
#
# COMPACT_ATOMS: atom_id res chain seq x y z
N ASN A 1 0.64 -27.03 -4.08
CA ASN A 1 1.29 -26.05 -3.17
C ASN A 1 0.25 -25.14 -2.53
N GLY A 2 -0.71 -25.72 -1.79
CA GLY A 2 -1.96 -25.01 -1.48
C GLY A 2 -2.58 -24.49 -2.79
N PHE A 3 -2.83 -23.18 -2.85
CA PHE A 3 -3.27 -22.47 -4.06
C PHE A 3 -2.14 -21.68 -4.74
N LEU A 4 -0.89 -21.80 -4.32
CA LEU A 4 0.21 -20.94 -4.78
C LEU A 4 0.55 -21.16 -6.26
N ASP A 5 0.59 -22.42 -6.68
CA ASP A 5 0.91 -22.90 -8.03
C ASP A 5 -0.21 -22.65 -9.04
N LEU A 6 -1.40 -22.22 -8.59
CA LEU A 6 -2.45 -21.71 -9.49
C LEU A 6 -2.11 -20.31 -10.04
N PHE A 7 -1.27 -19.54 -9.34
CA PHE A 7 -1.07 -18.11 -9.61
C PHE A 7 0.35 -17.75 -9.99
N VAL A 8 1.37 -18.42 -9.44
CA VAL A 8 2.78 -18.09 -9.66
C VAL A 8 3.54 -19.38 -9.95
N GLY A 9 4.20 -19.45 -11.10
CA GLY A 9 5.10 -20.55 -11.44
C GLY A 9 6.45 -20.36 -10.76
N ASP A 10 6.80 -21.30 -9.88
CA ASP A 10 8.11 -21.37 -9.24
C ASP A 10 8.62 -22.82 -9.20
N SER A 11 9.94 -22.96 -9.09
CA SER A 11 10.66 -24.22 -8.88
C SER A 11 10.41 -24.82 -7.49
N HIS A 12 10.14 -23.98 -6.49
CA HIS A 12 9.91 -24.38 -5.10
C HIS A 12 8.81 -23.51 -4.49
N TYR A 13 8.02 -24.07 -3.57
CA TYR A 13 6.94 -23.35 -2.90
C TYR A 13 7.07 -23.49 -1.39
N GLU A 14 7.00 -22.36 -0.69
CA GLU A 14 6.99 -22.30 0.77
C GLU A 14 5.64 -21.81 1.29
N GLN A 15 5.24 -22.28 2.47
CA GLN A 15 4.09 -21.74 3.18
C GLN A 15 4.31 -20.25 3.43
N GLN A 16 3.33 -19.43 3.08
CA GLN A 16 3.48 -17.99 3.01
C GLN A 16 2.16 -17.28 3.26
N TRP A 17 2.24 -16.00 3.60
CA TRP A 17 1.12 -15.09 3.75
C TRP A 17 1.26 -13.93 2.76
N LYS A 18 0.15 -13.37 2.31
CA LYS A 18 0.10 -12.18 1.46
C LYS A 18 -1.21 -11.44 1.66
N TYR A 19 -1.14 -10.12 1.62
CA TYR A 19 -2.27 -9.21 1.76
C TYR A 19 -2.27 -8.21 0.59
N THR A 20 -3.41 -7.59 0.37
CA THR A 20 -3.60 -6.57 -0.68
C THR A 20 -4.52 -5.50 -0.13
N ILE A 21 -4.09 -4.23 -0.20
CA ILE A 21 -4.96 -3.11 0.10
C ILE A 21 -5.84 -2.77 -1.11
N ALA A 22 -6.97 -2.13 -0.85
CA ALA A 22 -7.77 -1.46 -1.87
C ALA A 22 -7.68 0.03 -1.62
N SER A 23 -6.73 0.71 -2.29
CA SER A 23 -6.28 2.07 -1.93
C SER A 23 -7.40 3.11 -1.80
N ASP A 24 -8.50 2.92 -2.53
CA ASP A 24 -9.70 3.73 -2.46
C ASP A 24 -10.41 3.61 -1.10
N ALA A 25 -10.41 2.42 -0.49
CA ALA A 25 -11.00 2.17 0.83
C ALA A 25 -10.21 2.86 1.94
N GLU A 26 -8.87 2.74 1.96
CA GLU A 26 -8.05 3.48 2.93
C GLU A 26 -8.17 5.00 2.73
N ALA A 27 -8.15 5.48 1.48
CA ALA A 27 -8.34 6.90 1.19
C ALA A 27 -9.71 7.41 1.68
N ARG A 28 -10.77 6.63 1.47
CA ARG A 28 -12.13 6.95 1.96
C ARG A 28 -12.21 6.96 3.49
N ALA A 29 -11.51 6.05 4.17
CA ALA A 29 -11.44 6.03 5.63
C ALA A 29 -10.71 7.28 6.18
N ILE A 30 -9.62 7.70 5.53
CA ILE A 30 -8.90 8.94 5.87
C ILE A 30 -9.79 10.16 5.62
N GLN A 31 -10.52 10.18 4.50
CA GLN A 31 -11.49 11.24 4.19
C GLN A 31 -12.60 11.33 5.27
N ALA A 32 -13.13 10.21 5.74
CA ALA A 32 -14.12 10.19 6.81
C ALA A 32 -13.54 10.71 8.14
N ALA A 33 -12.29 10.35 8.46
CA ALA A 33 -11.59 10.85 9.64
C ALA A 33 -11.38 12.37 9.58
N PHE A 34 -11.09 12.93 8.41
CA PHE A 34 -11.02 14.38 8.20
C PHE A 34 -12.34 15.07 8.60
N TRP A 35 -13.48 14.57 8.13
CA TRP A 35 -14.79 15.14 8.47
C TRP A 35 -15.13 14.97 9.95
N ALA A 36 -14.81 13.81 10.55
CA ALA A 36 -14.98 13.61 11.98
C ALA A 36 -14.20 14.65 12.80
N LEU A 37 -12.96 14.97 12.39
CA LEU A 37 -12.18 16.03 13.03
C LEU A 37 -12.83 17.42 12.85
N GLN A 38 -13.35 17.74 11.66
CA GLN A 38 -14.02 19.02 11.42
C GLN A 38 -15.25 19.17 12.34
N TRP A 39 -16.12 18.16 12.38
CA TRP A 39 -17.31 18.19 13.24
C TRP A 39 -16.99 18.20 14.73
N ALA A 40 -15.93 17.49 15.14
CA ALA A 40 -15.47 17.52 16.52
C ALA A 40 -14.92 18.91 16.89
N LYS A 41 -14.25 19.62 15.97
CA LYS A 41 -13.80 21.00 16.17
C LYS A 41 -14.97 21.95 16.37
N ASP A 42 -16.01 21.83 15.54
CA ASP A 42 -17.21 22.69 15.64
C ASP A 42 -17.91 22.55 17.02
N LYS A 43 -17.73 21.41 17.69
CA LYS A 43 -18.27 21.11 19.02
C LYS A 43 -17.26 21.28 20.16
N ASN A 44 -16.03 21.70 19.91
CA ASN A 44 -14.93 21.70 20.90
C ASN A 44 -14.70 20.32 21.57
N GLN A 45 -14.84 19.24 20.79
CA GLN A 45 -14.74 17.83 21.23
C GLN A 45 -13.64 17.05 20.49
N GLN A 46 -12.59 17.73 20.01
CA GLN A 46 -11.49 17.11 19.25
C GLN A 46 -10.81 15.96 20.01
N GLY A 47 -10.75 16.07 21.34
CA GLY A 47 -10.19 15.02 22.20
C GLY A 47 -10.94 13.68 22.12
N ALA A 48 -12.23 13.68 21.74
CA ALA A 48 -13.01 12.46 21.59
C ALA A 48 -12.62 11.63 20.34
N VAL A 49 -11.92 12.24 19.37
CA VAL A 49 -11.56 11.58 18.10
C VAL A 49 -10.05 11.48 17.89
N SER A 50 -9.21 11.99 18.81
CA SER A 50 -7.76 12.10 18.64
C SER A 50 -7.07 10.78 18.26
N ASP A 51 -7.43 9.69 18.93
CA ASP A 51 -6.87 8.35 18.64
C ASP A 51 -7.21 7.86 17.23
N THR A 52 -8.44 8.13 16.78
CA THR A 52 -8.89 7.78 15.43
C THR A 52 -8.14 8.61 14.38
N ILE A 53 -7.93 9.90 14.63
CA ILE A 53 -7.13 10.76 13.73
C ILE A 53 -5.67 10.29 13.66
N SER A 54 -5.09 9.89 14.79
CA SER A 54 -3.73 9.32 14.82
C SER A 54 -3.63 8.05 13.97
N LYS A 55 -4.61 7.14 14.10
CA LYS A 55 -4.69 5.91 13.29
C LYS A 55 -4.90 6.21 11.80
N ALA A 56 -5.75 7.17 11.45
CA ALA A 56 -5.98 7.58 10.07
C ALA A 56 -4.73 8.22 9.45
N SER A 57 -4.00 9.04 10.21
CA SER A 57 -2.70 9.59 9.79
C SER A 57 -1.69 8.49 9.49
N LYS A 58 -1.57 7.50 10.39
CA LYS A 58 -0.71 6.32 10.16
C LYS A 58 -1.15 5.52 8.92
N MET A 59 -2.45 5.34 8.71
CA MET A 59 -2.98 4.68 7.52
C MET A 59 -2.58 5.43 6.24
N GLY A 60 -2.71 6.76 6.23
CA GLY A 60 -2.27 7.61 5.12
C GLY A 60 -0.77 7.52 4.86
N ASP A 61 0.03 7.36 5.91
CA ASP A 61 1.48 7.20 5.80
C ASP A 61 1.87 5.90 5.07
N PHE A 62 1.19 4.79 5.39
CA PHE A 62 1.36 3.51 4.69
C PHE A 62 0.72 3.52 3.29
N LEU A 63 -0.38 4.24 3.08
CA LEU A 63 -1.05 4.36 1.77
C LEU A 63 -0.14 4.95 0.69
N ARG A 64 0.94 5.65 1.05
CA ARG A 64 1.97 6.12 0.11
C ARG A 64 2.58 5.01 -0.73
N TYR A 65 2.53 3.75 -0.29
CA TYR A 65 2.93 2.62 -1.13
C TYR A 65 2.14 2.52 -2.44
N ALA A 66 0.86 2.94 -2.44
CA ALA A 66 0.03 2.97 -3.64
C ALA A 66 0.50 4.03 -4.66
N PHE A 67 1.47 4.88 -4.33
CA PHE A 67 2.01 5.89 -5.24
C PHE A 67 3.11 5.38 -6.15
N PHE A 68 3.59 4.17 -5.94
CA PHE A 68 4.75 3.63 -6.65
C PHE A 68 4.35 2.61 -7.70
N ASP A 69 5.14 2.56 -8.78
CA ASP A 69 5.09 1.44 -9.72
C ASP A 69 5.21 0.10 -8.97
N LYS A 70 4.49 -0.91 -9.47
CA LYS A 70 4.38 -2.24 -8.85
C LYS A 70 5.73 -2.90 -8.54
N TYR A 71 6.75 -2.65 -9.35
CA TYR A 71 8.09 -3.19 -9.17
C TYR A 71 9.14 -2.09 -8.98
N PHE A 72 8.70 -0.91 -8.50
CA PHE A 72 9.53 0.27 -8.30
C PHE A 72 10.34 0.66 -9.55
N LYS A 73 9.77 0.48 -10.74
CA LYS A 73 10.37 0.97 -11.99
C LYS A 73 10.23 2.48 -12.11
N LYS A 74 11.19 3.11 -12.80
CA LYS A 74 11.14 4.54 -13.07
C LYS A 74 9.90 4.89 -13.90
N ILE A 75 9.15 5.91 -13.49
CA ILE A 75 7.95 6.38 -14.19
C ILE A 75 8.34 7.10 -15.49
N GLY A 76 7.56 6.87 -16.53
CA GLY A 76 7.66 7.54 -17.83
C GLY A 76 8.31 6.65 -18.90
N ASN A 77 7.59 6.43 -20.01
CA ASN A 77 8.04 5.64 -21.17
C ASN A 77 8.66 4.27 -20.79
N CYS A 78 8.14 3.64 -19.72
CA CYS A 78 8.57 2.33 -19.24
C CYS A 78 7.99 1.23 -20.15
N ILE A 79 8.68 0.98 -21.26
CA ILE A 79 8.27 0.01 -22.29
C ILE A 79 9.26 -1.15 -22.31
N GLY A 80 8.76 -2.37 -22.14
CA GLY A 80 9.57 -3.59 -22.10
C GLY A 80 10.14 -3.88 -20.70
N THR A 81 9.84 -5.07 -20.18
CA THR A 81 10.14 -5.49 -18.79
C THR A 81 11.62 -5.36 -18.42
N TYR A 82 12.51 -5.70 -19.36
CA TYR A 82 13.96 -5.69 -19.16
C TYR A 82 14.63 -4.37 -19.58
N ALA A 83 13.96 -3.55 -20.39
CA ALA A 83 14.48 -2.26 -20.84
C ALA A 83 14.14 -1.13 -19.87
N CYS A 84 13.00 -1.24 -19.17
CA CYS A 84 12.61 -0.23 -18.20
C CYS A 84 13.52 -0.26 -16.96
N PRO A 85 14.20 0.85 -16.62
CA PRO A 85 15.13 0.88 -15.51
C PRO A 85 14.41 0.81 -14.16
N GLY A 86 15.09 0.25 -13.15
CA GLY A 86 14.68 0.42 -11.76
C GLY A 86 14.74 1.89 -11.35
N GLY A 87 13.82 2.30 -10.49
CA GLY A 87 13.81 3.64 -9.93
C GLY A 87 14.81 3.81 -8.78
N TYR A 88 15.23 5.06 -8.56
CA TYR A 88 16.01 5.51 -7.41
C TYR A 88 15.27 6.62 -6.65
N GLY A 89 15.16 6.47 -5.34
CA GLY A 89 14.47 7.44 -4.50
C GLY A 89 12.98 7.49 -4.78
N LYS A 90 12.51 8.52 -5.48
CA LYS A 90 11.08 8.79 -5.76
C LYS A 90 10.73 8.84 -7.24
N ASP A 91 11.65 8.52 -8.13
CA ASP A 91 11.38 8.53 -9.58
C ASP A 91 10.48 7.35 -10.04
N SER A 92 10.24 6.37 -9.17
CA SER A 92 9.22 5.32 -9.33
C SER A 92 7.85 5.69 -8.78
N ALA A 93 7.71 6.89 -8.18
CA ALA A 93 6.43 7.38 -7.71
C ALA A 93 5.67 8.13 -8.82
N HIS A 94 4.49 7.64 -9.16
CA HIS A 94 3.55 8.33 -10.05
C HIS A 94 2.59 9.27 -9.29
N TYR A 95 2.60 9.25 -7.94
CA TYR A 95 1.82 10.15 -7.08
C TYR A 95 0.29 10.11 -7.27
N LEU A 96 -0.22 8.99 -7.76
CA LEU A 96 -1.64 8.68 -7.85
C LEU A 96 -1.94 7.49 -6.94
N LEU A 97 -3.18 7.37 -6.46
CA LEU A 97 -3.64 6.15 -5.79
C LEU A 97 -3.81 5.05 -6.84
N SER A 98 -2.85 4.11 -6.91
CA SER A 98 -2.93 2.94 -7.79
C SER A 98 -4.00 1.95 -7.30
N TRP A 99 -4.32 0.94 -8.12
CA TRP A 99 -5.36 -0.04 -7.79
C TRP A 99 -5.11 -0.79 -6.48
N TYR A 100 -3.85 -1.08 -6.16
CA TYR A 100 -3.46 -1.77 -4.94
C TYR A 100 -1.97 -1.55 -4.62
N MET A 101 -1.64 -1.80 -3.36
CA MET A 101 -0.33 -2.36 -2.98
C MET A 101 -0.57 -3.72 -2.33
N ALA A 102 0.38 -4.64 -2.53
CA ALA A 102 0.36 -5.93 -1.87
C ALA A 102 1.68 -6.14 -1.12
N TRP A 103 1.66 -6.98 -0.09
CA TRP A 103 2.86 -7.37 0.63
C TRP A 103 2.69 -8.80 1.13
N GLY A 104 3.81 -9.49 1.31
CA GLY A 104 3.80 -10.88 1.71
C GLY A 104 5.15 -11.34 2.24
N GLY A 105 5.17 -12.58 2.70
CA GLY A 105 6.38 -13.19 3.24
C GLY A 105 6.17 -14.67 3.54
N SER A 106 7.28 -15.36 3.79
CA SER A 106 7.20 -16.73 4.27
C SER A 106 6.57 -16.77 5.65
N LEU A 107 5.94 -17.90 5.96
CA LEU A 107 5.38 -18.15 7.28
C LEU A 107 6.49 -18.23 8.36
N TYR A 108 7.71 -18.57 7.96
CA TYR A 108 8.85 -18.77 8.86
C TYR A 108 9.80 -17.56 8.94
N GLY A 109 9.54 -16.47 8.20
CA GLY A 109 10.26 -15.21 8.31
C GLY A 109 11.60 -15.11 7.56
N ASN A 110 11.96 -16.09 6.73
CA ASN A 110 13.17 -16.08 5.91
C ASN A 110 13.12 -15.09 4.71
N TRP A 111 11.94 -14.71 4.23
CA TRP A 111 11.81 -13.71 3.16
C TRP A 111 10.50 -12.92 3.23
N ALA A 112 10.51 -11.73 2.62
CA ALA A 112 9.34 -10.88 2.46
C ALA A 112 9.45 -10.02 1.18
N TRP A 113 8.31 -9.54 0.71
CA TRP A 113 8.19 -8.63 -0.43
C TRP A 113 7.10 -7.57 -0.18
N ARG A 114 7.22 -6.46 -0.91
CA ARG A 114 6.25 -5.38 -1.03
C ARG A 114 6.21 -4.92 -2.48
#